data_AF-A0A2E0SGW3-F1
#
_entry.id   AF-A0A2E0SGW3-F1
#
_cell.length_a   1.000
_cell.length_b   1.000
_cell.length_c   1.000
_cell.angle_alpha   90.00
_cell.angle_beta   90.00
_cell.angle_gamma   90.00
#
_symmetry.space_group_name_H-M   'P 1'
#
loop_
_entity.id
_entity.type
_entity.pdbx_description
1 polymer ?
#
loop_
_entity_poly.entity_id
_entity_poly.type
_entity_poly.pdbx_seq_one_letter_code
_entity_poly.pdbx_strand_id
1 'polypeptide(L)' 'MLVLTRKKSEMIQIGENIVVKVIRTGKGHVKLGIEAPADVRVLRAELCDEACELENAEAELESEEKTQLTLSVA' A
#
# COMPACT_ATOMS: atom_id res chain seq x y z
N MET A 1 8.29 4.95 -5.64
CA MET A 1 8.64 3.51 -5.52
C MET A 1 9.78 3.35 -4.53
N LEU A 2 9.58 2.56 -3.47
CA LEU A 2 10.62 2.23 -2.47
C LEU A 2 11.13 0.80 -2.73
N VAL A 3 12.45 0.59 -2.75
CA VAL A 3 13.06 -0.71 -3.06
C VAL A 3 13.79 -1.25 -1.84
N LEU A 4 13.39 -2.43 -1.38
CA LEU A 4 13.96 -3.09 -0.21
C LEU A 4 14.36 -4.53 -0.54
N THR A 5 15.56 -4.93 -0.14
CA THR A 5 16.00 -6.33 -0.21
C THR A 5 15.79 -6.98 1.15
N ARG A 6 15.01 -8.07 1.18
CA ARG A 6 14.71 -8.84 2.39
C ARG A 6 15.08 -10.31 2.22
N LYS A 7 15.53 -10.94 3.31
CA LYS A 7 15.78 -12.39 3.38
C LYS A 7 14.52 -13.14 3.82
N LYS A 8 14.57 -14.47 3.74
CA LYS A 8 13.50 -15.34 4.25
C LYS A 8 13.23 -15.03 5.73
N SER A 9 11.95 -15.01 6.10
CA SER A 9 11.43 -14.71 7.43
C SER A 9 11.54 -13.25 7.87
N GLU A 10 12.08 -12.36 7.04
CA GLU A 10 12.02 -10.93 7.32
C GLU A 10 10.66 -10.33 6.94
N MET A 11 10.36 -9.18 7.54
CA MET A 11 9.08 -8.50 7.43
C MET A 11 9.29 -7.05 6.99
N ILE A 12 8.30 -6.52 6.27
CA ILE A 12 8.18 -5.13 5.86
C ILE A 12 6.87 -4.62 6.44
N GLN A 13 6.92 -3.55 7.21
CA GLN A 13 5.73 -2.91 7.76
C GLN A 13 5.36 -1.72 6.88
N ILE A 14 4.07 -1.60 6.55
CA ILE A 14 3.50 -0.50 5.77
C ILE A 14 2.43 0.15 6.65
N GLY A 15 2.61 1.42 6.98
CA GLY A 15 1.77 2.11 7.97
C GLY A 15 1.84 1.43 9.33
N GLU A 16 0.72 1.39 10.04
CA GLU A 16 0.63 0.76 11.38
C GLU A 16 0.09 -0.68 11.31
N ASN A 17 -0.78 -0.97 10.33
CA ASN A 17 -1.62 -2.18 10.35
C ASN A 17 -1.29 -3.22 9.26
N ILE A 18 -0.39 -2.92 8.32
CA ILE A 18 -0.07 -3.83 7.22
C ILE A 18 1.34 -4.39 7.40
N VAL A 19 1.47 -5.72 7.38
CA VAL A 19 2.75 -6.43 7.49
C VAL A 19 2.90 -7.38 6.32
N VAL A 20 3.98 -7.22 5.56
CA VAL A 20 4.37 -8.12 4.46
C VAL A 20 5.54 -8.97 4.93
N LYS A 21 5.36 -10.29 4.93
CA LYS A 21 6.35 -11.27 5.39
C LYS A 21 6.87 -12.13 4.25
N VAL A 22 8.18 -12.27 4.15
CA VAL A 22 8.81 -13.17 3.17
C VAL A 22 8.81 -14.60 3.71
N ILE A 23 7.85 -15.41 3.29
CA ILE A 23 7.68 -16.79 3.78
C ILE A 23 8.75 -17.72 3.18
N ARG A 24 8.98 -17.61 1.87
CA ARG A 24 9.97 -18.42 1.17
C ARG A 24 10.42 -17.75 -0.11
N THR A 25 11.71 -17.77 -0.36
CA THR A 25 12.28 -17.41 -1.66
C THR A 25 12.66 -18.70 -2.41
N GLY A 26 12.24 -18.81 -3.66
CA GLY A 26 12.59 -19.87 -4.59
C GLY A 26 13.34 -19.30 -5.81
N LYS A 27 13.76 -20.17 -6.73
CA LYS A 27 14.30 -19.71 -8.02
C LYS A 27 13.13 -19.18 -8.87
N GLY A 28 13.04 -17.86 -8.99
CA GLY A 28 12.06 -17.17 -9.84
C GLY A 28 10.69 -16.91 -9.20
N HIS A 29 10.43 -17.38 -7.97
CA HIS A 29 9.18 -17.08 -7.26
C HIS A 29 9.43 -16.83 -5.78
N VAL A 30 8.58 -15.99 -5.18
CA VAL A 30 8.62 -15.67 -3.76
C VAL A 30 7.22 -15.91 -3.19
N LYS A 31 7.16 -16.56 -2.03
CA LYS A 31 5.95 -16.64 -1.22
C LYS A 31 5.96 -15.47 -0.25
N LEU A 32 4.99 -14.60 -0.39
CA LEU A 32 4.73 -13.48 0.52
C LEU A 32 3.49 -13.81 1.35
N GLY A 33 3.56 -13.57 2.65
CA GLY A 33 2.40 -13.49 3.52
C GLY A 33 2.07 -12.02 3.70
N ILE A 34 0.80 -11.66 3.59
CA ILE A 34 0.33 -10.29 3.83
C ILE A 34 -0.67 -10.38 4.97
N GLU A 35 -0.39 -9.65 6.04
CA GLU A 35 -1.27 -9.48 7.18
C GLU A 35 -1.77 -8.04 7.13
N ALA A 36 -3.07 -7.89 7.03
CA ALA A 36 -3.75 -6.61 6.92
C ALA A 36 -5.09 -6.70 7.67
N PRO A 37 -5.61 -5.58 8.19
CA PRO A 37 -6.91 -5.54 8.83
C PRO A 37 -8.03 -5.80 7.81
N ALA A 38 -9.23 -6.15 8.31
CA ALA A 38 -10.37 -6.49 7.46
C ALA A 38 -10.83 -5.36 6.53
N ASP A 39 -10.50 -4.12 6.90
CA ASP A 39 -10.83 -2.91 6.14
C ASP A 39 -9.99 -2.78 4.86
N VAL A 40 -8.82 -3.44 4.82
CA VAL A 40 -7.89 -3.37 3.69
C VAL A 40 -8.06 -4.60 2.80
N ARG A 41 -8.51 -4.39 1.57
CA ARG A 41 -8.64 -5.47 0.57
C ARG A 41 -7.28 -5.84 0.00
N VAL A 42 -6.90 -7.11 0.13
CA VAL A 42 -5.67 -7.66 -0.46
C VAL A 42 -6.03 -8.51 -1.67
N LEU A 43 -5.69 -8.03 -2.86
CA LEU A 43 -5.95 -8.71 -4.12
C LEU A 43 -4.64 -9.00 -4.86
N ARG A 44 -4.67 -10.01 -5.73
CA ARG A 44 -3.59 -10.23 -6.69
C ARG A 44 -3.76 -9.22 -7.83
N ALA A 45 -2.68 -8.58 -8.26
CA ALA A 45 -2.75 -7.45 -9.18
C ALA A 45 -3.45 -7.80 -10.51
N GLU A 46 -3.34 -9.04 -10.97
CA GLU A 46 -4.04 -9.54 -12.16
C GLU A 46 -5.55 -9.75 -11.99
N LEU A 47 -6.07 -9.64 -10.78
CA LEU A 47 -7.51 -9.68 -10.48
C LEU A 47 -8.08 -8.28 -10.24
N CYS A 48 -7.26 -7.23 -10.39
CA CYS A 48 -7.68 -5.84 -10.20
C CYS A 48 -8.40 -5.24 -11.42
N ASP A 49 -8.74 -6.05 -12.45
CA ASP A 49 -9.16 -5.60 -13.79
C ASP A 49 -10.33 -4.61 -13.86
N GLU A 50 -11.08 -4.31 -12.78
CA GLU A 50 -12.20 -3.35 -12.85
C GLU A 50 -12.34 -2.38 -11.65
N ALA A 51 -11.50 -2.46 -10.61
CA ALA A 51 -11.78 -1.72 -9.35
C ALA A 51 -10.64 -0.81 -8.84
N CYS A 52 -9.50 -0.75 -9.51
CA CYS A 52 -8.26 -0.20 -8.94
C CYS A 52 -7.90 1.24 -9.39
N GLU A 53 -8.83 1.99 -9.99
CA GLU A 53 -8.60 3.41 -10.33
C GLU A 53 -8.96 4.39 -9.20
N LEU A 54 -9.71 3.96 -8.17
CA LEU A 54 -10.27 4.91 -7.19
C LEU A 54 -9.28 5.33 -6.09
N GLU A 55 -8.43 4.45 -5.56
CA GLU A 55 -7.57 4.78 -4.40
C GLU A 55 -6.27 5.52 -4.77
N ASN A 56 -5.83 5.46 -6.04
CA ASN A 56 -4.68 6.26 -6.49
C ASN A 56 -5.06 7.72 -6.77
N ALA A 57 -6.34 8.02 -7.01
CA ALA A 57 -6.85 9.37 -7.23
C ALA A 57 -7.10 10.13 -5.90
N GLU A 58 -7.41 9.42 -4.81
CA GLU A 58 -7.67 10.04 -3.50
C GLU A 58 -6.41 10.67 -2.87
N ALA A 59 -5.22 10.25 -3.29
CA ALA A 59 -3.96 10.88 -2.87
C ALA A 59 -3.72 12.28 -3.51
N GLU A 60 -4.50 12.68 -4.52
CA GLU A 60 -4.37 14.00 -5.16
C GLU A 60 -5.31 15.06 -4.54
N LEU A 61 -6.43 14.64 -3.93
CA LEU A 61 -7.49 15.56 -3.48
C LEU A 61 -7.27 16.16 -2.08
N GLU A 62 -6.39 15.60 -1.24
CA GLU A 62 -6.10 16.19 0.08
C GLU A 62 -5.20 17.45 0.04
N SER A 63 -4.63 17.79 -1.12
CA SER A 63 -3.75 18.96 -1.26
C SER A 63 -4.50 20.29 -1.48
N GLU A 64 -5.78 20.24 -1.87
CA GLU A 64 -6.53 21.45 -2.25
C GLU A 64 -7.35 22.08 -1.11
N GLU A 65 -7.85 21.31 -0.14
CA GLU A 65 -8.68 21.89 0.94
C GLU A 65 -7.90 22.68 2.00
N LYS A 66 -6.58 22.42 2.16
CA LYS A 66 -5.77 23.14 3.15
C LYS A 66 -5.38 24.56 2.72
N THR A 67 -5.47 24.87 1.43
CA THR A 67 -5.07 26.17 0.88
C THR A 67 -6.18 27.22 0.97
N GLN A 68 -7.46 26.80 1.01
CA GLN A 68 -8.58 27.75 1.05
C GLN A 68 -8.88 28.29 2.46
N LEU A 69 -8.58 27.54 3.52
CA LEU A 69 -8.86 28.00 4.89
C LEU A 69 -7.85 29.04 5.41
N THR A 70 -6.63 29.11 4.86
CA THR A 70 -5.60 30.08 5.29
C THR A 70 -5.76 31.45 4.63
N LEU A 71 -6.43 31.54 3.47
CA LEU A 71 -6.60 32.81 2.75
C LEU A 71 -7.82 33.63 3.23
N SER A 72 -8.77 33.03 3.95
CA SER A 72 -9.95 33.73 4.50
C SER A 72 -9.73 34.38 5.87
N VAL A 73 -8.53 34.22 6.45
CA VAL A 73 -8.15 34.75 7.78
C VAL A 73 -7.05 35.82 7.67
N ALA A 74 -6.85 36.43 6.48
CA ALA A 74 -5.95 37.57 6.28
C ALA A 74 -6.73 38.84 5.92
#